data_AF-A0A0L0SZ01-F1
#
_entry.id   AF-A0A0L0SZ01-F1
#
_cell.length_a   1.000
_cell.length_b   1.000
_cell.length_c   1.000
_cell.angle_alpha   90.00
_cell.angle_beta   90.00
_cell.angle_gamma   90.00
#
_symmetry.space_group_name_H-M   'P 1'
#
loop_
_entity.id
_entity.type
_entity.pdbx_description
1 polymer ?
#
loop_
_entity_poly.entity_id
_entity_poly.type
_entity_poly.pdbx_seq_one_letter_code
_entity_poly.pdbx_strand_id
1 'polypeptide(L)'
;MQSLLYAIGLGAGSIPVAAALNWIIKDGLGQLGGVLYASSMGEKFDSEPKRLRFNAALAMQGACLVDLLTPLVPHLFLPLASLSNIGKNIAWLASSATRAQIHQTLAMHDNLGDITGKAGSQTTAAGVVGTGLGVIVSAMVGHDVPSLLAAFLPLSGLSLWALHQSNCVVVTRTLNAQRLDLVLADFATTRSVPTPETIAPRERFLGAYRSLVCVNPPLTGESDATWVRGGKVLAAPGKVWVAAGAEDEDVLRGYYLASAARDAEQVEKFVAMVMEAGWHAHCVHVDQDRNAVQVVVDADANGKDTGATR
;
A
#
# COMPACT_ATOMS: atom_id res chain seq x y z
N MET A 1 -24.37 -21.24 13.81
CA MET A 1 -23.52 -22.43 13.54
C MET A 1 -24.32 -23.71 13.65
N GLN A 2 -24.86 -24.05 14.83
CA GLN A 2 -25.63 -25.28 15.06
C GLN A 2 -26.83 -25.44 14.10
N SER A 3 -27.58 -24.37 13.82
CA SER A 3 -28.71 -24.39 12.88
C SER A 3 -28.29 -24.66 11.43
N LEU A 4 -27.10 -24.21 11.01
CA LEU A 4 -26.57 -24.41 9.66
C LEU A 4 -25.99 -25.82 9.49
N LEU A 5 -25.28 -26.31 10.51
CA LEU A 5 -24.75 -27.68 10.55
C LEU A 5 -25.87 -28.71 10.57
N TYR A 6 -26.93 -28.44 11.34
CA TYR A 6 -28.14 -29.26 11.36
C TYR A 6 -28.85 -29.23 9.99
N ALA A 7 -28.91 -28.07 9.31
CA ALA A 7 -29.49 -27.94 7.98
C ALA A 7 -28.71 -28.67 6.87
N ILE A 8 -27.40 -28.89 7.04
CA ILE A 8 -26.54 -29.64 6.10
C ILE A 8 -26.45 -31.14 6.51
N GLY A 9 -27.24 -31.57 7.50
CA GLY A 9 -27.38 -32.99 7.89
C GLY A 9 -26.34 -33.48 8.90
N LEU A 10 -25.56 -32.60 9.51
CA LEU A 10 -24.61 -32.95 10.56
C LEU A 10 -25.33 -32.90 11.93
N GLY A 11 -25.75 -34.07 12.41
CA GLY A 11 -26.48 -34.23 13.67
C GLY A 11 -25.73 -33.74 14.93
N ALA A 12 -26.45 -33.61 16.05
CA ALA A 12 -25.93 -33.14 17.33
C ALA A 12 -25.03 -34.20 18.02
N GLY A 13 -23.77 -34.30 17.59
CA GLY A 13 -22.74 -35.14 18.22
C GLY A 13 -21.50 -34.35 18.67
N SER A 14 -20.49 -35.04 19.22
CA SER A 14 -19.20 -34.46 19.63
C SER A 14 -18.29 -34.07 18.45
N ILE A 15 -18.51 -34.68 17.27
CA ILE A 15 -17.79 -34.39 16.01
C ILE A 15 -17.97 -32.93 15.55
N PRO A 16 -19.19 -32.36 15.54
CA PRO A 16 -19.43 -30.94 15.30
C PRO A 16 -18.60 -29.98 16.19
N VAL A 17 -18.36 -30.33 17.46
CA VAL A 17 -17.63 -29.47 18.40
C VAL A 17 -16.13 -29.49 18.11
N ALA A 18 -15.54 -30.66 17.85
CA ALA A 18 -14.14 -30.77 17.47
C ALA A 18 -13.85 -30.09 16.12
N ALA A 19 -14.75 -30.23 15.15
CA ALA A 19 -14.67 -29.51 13.88
C ALA A 19 -14.80 -27.99 14.07
N ALA A 20 -15.70 -27.54 14.93
CA ALA A 20 -15.86 -26.11 15.27
C ALA A 20 -14.62 -25.54 15.97
N LEU A 21 -13.99 -26.28 16.88
CA LEU A 21 -12.75 -25.86 17.55
C LEU A 21 -11.58 -25.74 16.56
N ASN A 22 -11.41 -26.72 15.66
CA ASN A 22 -10.41 -26.63 14.60
C ASN A 22 -10.66 -25.44 13.67
N TRP A 23 -11.92 -25.13 13.38
CA TRP A 23 -12.31 -23.93 12.65
C TRP A 23 -11.96 -22.65 13.39
N ILE A 24 -12.31 -22.54 14.67
CA ILE A 24 -12.02 -21.35 15.48
C ILE A 24 -10.51 -21.12 15.61
N ILE A 25 -9.72 -22.17 15.82
CA ILE A 25 -8.26 -22.03 15.90
C ILE A 25 -7.71 -21.57 14.55
N LYS A 26 -8.09 -22.23 13.45
CA LYS A 26 -7.61 -21.87 12.10
C LYS A 26 -8.02 -20.44 11.71
N ASP A 27 -9.30 -20.10 11.88
CA ASP A 27 -9.89 -18.81 11.47
C ASP A 27 -9.53 -17.68 12.44
N GLY A 28 -9.47 -17.97 13.73
CA GLY A 28 -9.00 -17.05 14.75
C GLY A 28 -7.53 -16.69 14.55
N LEU A 29 -6.65 -17.66 14.30
CA LEU A 29 -5.24 -17.38 13.97
C LEU A 29 -5.11 -16.54 12.70
N GLY A 30 -5.92 -16.82 11.68
CA GLY A 30 -5.97 -16.04 10.45
C GLY A 30 -6.33 -14.58 10.70
N GLN A 31 -7.39 -14.34 11.47
CA GLN A 31 -7.84 -12.99 11.84
C GLN A 31 -6.84 -12.25 12.72
N LEU A 32 -6.25 -12.93 13.71
CA LEU A 32 -5.19 -12.36 14.56
C LEU A 32 -3.97 -11.96 13.73
N GLY A 33 -3.55 -12.79 12.77
CA GLY A 33 -2.48 -12.44 11.84
C GLY A 33 -2.79 -11.20 11.00
N GLY A 34 -4.03 -11.06 10.53
CA GLY A 34 -4.50 -9.85 9.85
C GLY A 34 -4.45 -8.60 10.76
N VAL A 35 -4.89 -8.72 12.01
CA VAL A 35 -4.83 -7.61 13.00
C VAL A 35 -3.40 -7.19 13.30
N LEU A 36 -2.50 -8.15 13.55
CA LEU A 36 -1.08 -7.86 13.78
C LEU A 36 -0.44 -7.20 12.56
N TYR A 37 -0.77 -7.67 11.36
CA TYR A 37 -0.31 -7.05 10.13
C TYR A 37 -0.84 -5.63 9.97
N ALA A 38 -2.14 -5.38 10.19
CA ALA A 38 -2.71 -4.03 10.20
C ALA A 38 -1.95 -3.10 11.16
N SER A 39 -1.70 -3.57 12.38
CA SER A 39 -1.03 -2.78 13.42
C SER A 39 0.43 -2.45 13.09
N SER A 40 1.11 -3.30 12.32
CA SER A 40 2.51 -3.10 11.95
C SER A 40 2.70 -2.35 10.63
N MET A 41 1.67 -2.32 9.77
CA MET A 41 1.77 -1.77 8.42
C MET A 41 1.38 -0.29 8.31
N GLY A 42 0.71 0.28 9.31
CA GLY A 42 0.52 1.73 9.49
C GLY A 42 0.12 2.50 8.21
N GLU A 43 0.77 3.63 7.96
CA GLU A 43 0.54 4.53 6.81
C GLU A 43 1.10 4.02 5.48
N LYS A 44 1.76 2.84 5.47
CA LYS A 44 2.37 2.29 4.24
C LYS A 44 1.31 1.92 3.20
N PHE A 45 0.07 1.66 3.62
CA PHE A 45 -1.04 1.38 2.69
C PHE A 45 -1.32 2.53 1.72
N ASP A 46 -1.05 3.77 2.13
CA ASP A 46 -1.40 4.97 1.39
C ASP A 46 -0.26 5.45 0.48
N SER A 47 0.99 5.09 0.80
CA SER A 47 2.17 5.51 0.03
C SER A 47 2.27 4.83 -1.34
N GLU A 48 2.02 3.52 -1.40
CA GLU A 48 2.24 2.73 -2.63
C GLU A 48 1.10 1.73 -2.91
N PRO A 49 -0.13 2.23 -3.16
CA PRO A 49 -1.32 1.39 -3.27
C PRO A 49 -1.25 0.38 -4.41
N LYS A 50 -0.66 0.74 -5.57
CA LYS A 50 -0.48 -0.18 -6.71
C LYS A 50 0.42 -1.36 -6.37
N ARG A 51 1.57 -1.11 -5.73
CA ARG A 51 2.52 -2.15 -5.34
C ARG A 51 1.94 -3.04 -4.25
N LEU A 52 1.35 -2.44 -3.22
CA LEU A 52 0.74 -3.21 -2.14
C LEU A 52 -0.42 -4.06 -2.61
N ARG A 53 -1.23 -3.55 -3.55
CA ARG A 53 -2.31 -4.31 -4.18
C ARG A 53 -1.78 -5.52 -4.94
N PHE A 54 -0.69 -5.36 -5.69
CA PHE A 54 -0.06 -6.47 -6.40
C PHE A 54 0.59 -7.49 -5.45
N ASN A 55 1.33 -7.02 -4.44
CA ASN A 55 1.93 -7.87 -3.41
C ASN A 55 0.88 -8.64 -2.61
N ALA A 56 -0.25 -8.00 -2.28
CA ALA A 56 -1.38 -8.66 -1.63
C ALA A 56 -1.93 -9.80 -2.49
N ALA A 57 -2.06 -9.59 -3.80
CA ALA A 57 -2.49 -10.66 -4.69
C ALA A 57 -1.46 -11.79 -4.80
N LEU A 58 -0.16 -11.49 -4.87
CA LEU A 58 0.88 -12.51 -4.82
C LEU A 58 0.80 -13.32 -3.51
N ALA A 59 0.64 -12.66 -2.37
CA ALA A 59 0.46 -13.32 -1.08
C ALA A 59 -0.81 -14.19 -1.03
N MET A 60 -1.91 -13.73 -1.63
CA MET A 60 -3.15 -14.52 -1.76
C MET A 60 -2.90 -15.80 -2.59
N GLN A 61 -2.25 -15.66 -3.75
CA GLN A 61 -1.95 -16.80 -4.61
C GLN A 61 -0.98 -17.78 -3.94
N GLY A 62 0.05 -17.27 -3.24
CA GLY A 62 0.97 -18.09 -2.46
C GLY A 62 0.27 -18.85 -1.34
N ALA A 63 -0.64 -18.20 -0.60
CA ALA A 63 -1.41 -18.85 0.45
C ALA A 63 -2.37 -19.93 -0.11
N CYS A 64 -3.05 -19.64 -1.23
CA CYS A 64 -3.85 -20.64 -1.94
C CYS A 64 -3.02 -21.83 -2.42
N LEU A 65 -1.78 -21.59 -2.89
CA LEU A 65 -0.86 -22.66 -3.27
C LEU A 65 -0.46 -23.51 -2.07
N VAL A 66 -0.19 -22.91 -0.91
CA VAL A 66 0.09 -23.65 0.33
C VAL A 66 -1.08 -24.57 0.68
N ASP A 67 -2.33 -24.08 0.62
CA ASP A 67 -3.52 -24.91 0.83
C ASP A 67 -3.59 -26.09 -0.15
N LEU A 68 -3.32 -25.83 -1.43
CA LEU A 68 -3.37 -26.84 -2.49
C LEU A 68 -2.34 -27.96 -2.27
N LEU A 69 -1.19 -27.62 -1.68
CA LEU A 69 -0.08 -28.55 -1.41
C LEU A 69 -0.23 -29.30 -0.08
N THR A 70 -1.18 -28.93 0.79
CA THR A 70 -1.39 -29.60 2.08
C THR A 70 -1.57 -31.12 1.99
N PRO A 71 -2.19 -31.72 0.94
CA PRO A 71 -2.32 -33.17 0.84
C PRO A 71 -0.98 -33.91 0.72
N LEU A 72 0.10 -33.25 0.29
CA LEU A 72 1.44 -33.86 0.18
C LEU A 72 2.08 -34.09 1.55
N VAL A 73 1.66 -33.35 2.58
CA VAL A 73 2.28 -33.35 3.91
C VAL A 73 1.19 -33.42 4.99
N PRO A 74 0.40 -34.51 5.05
CA PRO A 74 -0.80 -34.59 5.89
C PRO A 74 -0.49 -34.44 7.40
N HIS A 75 0.72 -34.80 7.84
CA HIS A 75 1.16 -34.64 9.22
C HIS A 75 1.36 -33.17 9.64
N LEU A 76 1.52 -32.25 8.69
CA LEU A 76 1.60 -30.79 8.91
C LEU A 76 0.34 -30.07 8.42
N PHE A 77 -0.76 -30.77 8.17
CA PHE A 77 -2.00 -30.19 7.65
C PHE A 77 -2.46 -28.97 8.44
N LEU A 78 -2.56 -29.09 9.77
CA LEU A 78 -3.09 -28.02 10.62
C LEU A 78 -2.16 -26.78 10.67
N PRO A 79 -0.83 -26.91 10.86
CA PRO A 79 0.10 -25.79 10.74
C PRO A 79 0.07 -25.11 9.35
N LEU A 80 0.11 -25.89 8.26
CA LEU A 80 0.12 -25.35 6.90
C LEU A 80 -1.19 -24.64 6.54
N ALA A 81 -2.33 -25.25 6.89
CA ALA A 81 -3.65 -24.65 6.70
C ALA A 81 -3.81 -23.36 7.53
N SER A 82 -3.25 -23.32 8.74
CA SER A 82 -3.26 -22.10 9.58
C SER A 82 -2.38 -21.00 8.98
N LEU A 83 -1.18 -21.34 8.50
CA LEU A 83 -0.27 -20.41 7.83
C LEU A 83 -0.88 -19.82 6.56
N SER A 84 -1.48 -20.68 5.73
CA SER A 84 -2.24 -20.25 4.55
C SER A 84 -3.37 -19.31 4.95
N ASN A 85 -4.16 -19.64 5.97
CA ASN A 85 -5.27 -18.79 6.39
C ASN A 85 -4.80 -17.41 6.89
N ILE A 86 -3.66 -17.33 7.59
CA ILE A 86 -3.00 -16.06 7.95
C ILE A 86 -2.65 -15.28 6.68
N GLY A 87 -1.97 -15.90 5.72
CA GLY A 87 -1.59 -15.26 4.47
C GLY A 87 -2.79 -14.72 3.68
N LYS A 88 -3.89 -15.49 3.60
CA LYS A 88 -5.14 -15.07 2.95
C LYS A 88 -5.77 -13.87 3.65
N ASN A 89 -5.83 -13.87 4.98
CA ASN A 89 -6.39 -12.74 5.74
C ASN A 89 -5.56 -11.47 5.56
N ILE A 90 -4.22 -11.58 5.63
CA ILE A 90 -3.31 -10.46 5.38
C ILE A 90 -3.49 -9.90 3.96
N ALA A 91 -3.50 -10.79 2.96
CA ALA A 91 -3.70 -10.42 1.57
C ALA A 91 -5.06 -9.75 1.34
N TRP A 92 -6.13 -10.29 1.93
CA TRP A 92 -7.47 -9.72 1.82
C TRP A 92 -7.54 -8.32 2.43
N LEU A 93 -6.99 -8.15 3.63
CA LEU A 93 -6.92 -6.87 4.32
C LEU A 93 -6.13 -5.83 3.51
N ALA A 94 -4.93 -6.18 3.05
CA ALA A 94 -4.10 -5.28 2.23
C ALA A 94 -4.79 -4.91 0.91
N SER A 95 -5.46 -5.87 0.26
CA SER A 95 -6.27 -5.61 -0.93
C SER A 95 -7.46 -4.70 -0.63
N SER A 96 -8.05 -4.79 0.57
CA SER A 96 -9.16 -3.93 1.00
C SER A 96 -8.71 -2.50 1.26
N ALA A 97 -7.62 -2.31 1.99
CA ALA A 97 -7.04 -0.99 2.27
C ALA A 97 -6.67 -0.27 0.95
N THR A 98 -5.97 -0.96 0.05
CA THR A 98 -5.59 -0.38 -1.25
C THR A 98 -6.78 -0.07 -2.15
N ARG A 99 -7.89 -0.84 -2.08
CA ARG A 99 -9.14 -0.49 -2.78
C ARG A 99 -9.75 0.80 -2.25
N ALA A 100 -9.75 1.02 -0.94
CA ALA A 100 -10.28 2.25 -0.36
C ALA A 100 -9.54 3.48 -0.91
N GLN A 101 -8.21 3.43 -0.95
CA GLN A 101 -7.39 4.49 -1.54
C GLN A 101 -7.68 4.71 -3.03
N ILE A 102 -7.81 3.62 -3.81
CA ILE A 102 -8.15 3.73 -5.24
C ILE A 102 -9.55 4.33 -5.43
N HIS A 103 -10.54 3.93 -4.63
CA HIS A 103 -11.89 4.50 -4.71
C HIS A 103 -11.89 5.99 -4.37
N GLN A 104 -11.06 6.41 -3.41
CA GLN A 104 -10.87 7.82 -3.10
C GLN A 104 -10.32 8.60 -4.30
N THR A 105 -9.36 8.03 -5.05
CA THR A 105 -8.84 8.69 -6.27
C THR A 105 -9.85 8.77 -7.42
N LEU A 106 -10.86 7.89 -7.43
CA LEU A 106 -11.93 7.90 -8.41
C LEU A 106 -13.12 8.77 -7.99
N ALA A 107 -13.19 9.14 -6.70
CA ALA A 107 -14.27 9.93 -6.17
C ALA A 107 -14.24 11.36 -6.74
N MET A 108 -15.38 11.81 -7.23
CA MET A 108 -15.63 13.17 -7.69
C MET A 108 -16.87 13.69 -6.99
N HIS A 109 -16.83 14.90 -6.44
CA HIS A 109 -17.98 15.52 -5.77
C HIS A 109 -18.53 14.69 -4.59
N ASP A 110 -17.65 14.22 -3.70
CA ASP A 110 -18.02 13.50 -2.46
C ASP A 110 -18.85 12.21 -2.68
N ASN A 111 -18.68 11.56 -3.84
CA ASN A 111 -19.43 10.35 -4.21
C ASN A 111 -18.72 9.03 -3.84
N LEU A 112 -17.82 9.04 -2.85
CA LEU A 112 -17.00 7.88 -2.46
C LEU A 112 -17.86 6.66 -2.09
N GLY A 113 -19.00 6.89 -1.43
CA GLY A 113 -19.95 5.84 -1.05
C GLY A 113 -20.58 5.12 -2.25
N ASP A 114 -20.95 5.87 -3.31
CA ASP A 114 -21.54 5.30 -4.52
C ASP A 114 -20.53 4.43 -5.28
N ILE A 115 -19.30 4.91 -5.43
CA ILE A 115 -18.20 4.16 -6.05
C ILE A 115 -17.93 2.87 -5.28
N THR A 116 -17.82 2.97 -3.95
CA THR A 116 -17.56 1.81 -3.10
C THR A 116 -18.70 0.80 -3.13
N GLY A 117 -19.95 1.26 -3.14
CA GLY A 117 -21.13 0.39 -3.28
C GLY A 117 -21.17 -0.35 -4.61
N LYS A 118 -20.94 0.35 -5.73
CA LYS A 118 -20.89 -0.24 -7.08
C LYS A 118 -19.75 -1.24 -7.23
N ALA A 119 -18.54 -0.88 -6.80
CA ALA A 119 -17.39 -1.76 -6.82
C ALA A 119 -17.60 -3.00 -5.94
N GLY A 120 -18.22 -2.84 -4.77
CA GLY A 120 -18.61 -3.94 -3.90
C GLY A 120 -19.61 -4.90 -4.56
N SER A 121 -20.66 -4.35 -5.21
CA SER A 121 -21.64 -5.16 -5.95
C SER A 121 -21.00 -5.93 -7.11
N GLN A 122 -20.12 -5.28 -7.89
CA GLN A 122 -19.36 -5.94 -8.95
C GLN A 122 -18.46 -7.06 -8.41
N THR A 123 -17.79 -6.83 -7.28
CA THR A 123 -16.94 -7.83 -6.63
C THR A 123 -17.77 -9.04 -6.20
N THR A 124 -18.95 -8.83 -5.61
CA THR A 124 -19.86 -9.90 -5.20
C THR A 124 -20.36 -10.69 -6.41
N ALA A 125 -20.82 -10.02 -7.46
CA ALA A 125 -21.28 -10.68 -8.68
C ALA A 125 -20.17 -11.51 -9.34
N ALA A 126 -18.97 -10.93 -9.48
CA ALA A 126 -17.80 -11.63 -9.99
C ALA A 126 -17.42 -12.83 -9.11
N GLY A 127 -17.54 -12.70 -7.78
CA GLY A 127 -17.30 -13.78 -6.83
C GLY A 127 -18.28 -14.95 -6.97
N VAL A 128 -19.57 -14.66 -7.18
CA VAL A 128 -20.60 -15.70 -7.41
C VAL A 128 -20.32 -16.44 -8.72
N VAL A 129 -20.08 -15.70 -9.81
CA VAL A 129 -19.73 -16.30 -11.11
C VAL A 129 -18.45 -17.12 -11.01
N GLY A 130 -17.41 -16.57 -10.38
CA GLY A 130 -16.13 -17.25 -10.19
C GLY A 130 -16.25 -18.52 -9.35
N THR A 131 -17.08 -18.51 -8.30
CA THR A 131 -17.36 -19.70 -7.47
C THR A 131 -18.10 -20.77 -8.29
N GLY A 132 -19.12 -20.37 -9.06
CA GLY A 132 -19.84 -21.29 -9.94
C GLY A 132 -18.93 -21.96 -10.97
N LEU A 133 -18.08 -21.17 -11.64
CA LEU A 133 -17.06 -21.70 -12.56
C LEU A 133 -16.05 -22.60 -11.85
N GLY A 134 -15.62 -22.22 -10.63
CA GLY A 134 -14.70 -23.02 -9.83
C GLY A 134 -15.27 -24.40 -9.47
N VAL A 135 -16.56 -24.50 -9.16
CA VAL A 135 -17.24 -25.79 -8.93
C VAL A 135 -17.25 -26.65 -10.19
N ILE A 136 -17.56 -26.07 -11.35
CA ILE A 136 -17.55 -26.79 -12.64
C ILE A 136 -16.15 -27.32 -12.95
N VAL A 137 -15.12 -26.47 -12.81
CA VAL A 137 -13.72 -26.87 -13.02
C VAL A 137 -13.32 -27.97 -12.04
N SER A 138 -13.68 -27.83 -10.75
CA SER A 138 -13.40 -28.84 -9.72
C SER A 138 -14.04 -30.20 -10.04
N ALA A 139 -15.22 -30.22 -10.67
CA ALA A 139 -15.87 -31.47 -11.10
C ALA A 139 -15.21 -32.13 -12.33
N MET A 140 -14.44 -31.37 -13.12
CA MET A 140 -13.76 -31.85 -14.32
C MET A 140 -12.30 -32.26 -14.07
N VAL A 141 -11.69 -31.73 -13.01
CA VAL A 141 -10.26 -31.92 -12.67
C VAL A 141 -10.11 -33.07 -11.67
N GLY A 142 -9.04 -33.87 -11.81
CA GLY A 142 -8.70 -34.93 -10.87
C GLY A 142 -8.37 -34.41 -9.46
N HIS A 143 -8.52 -35.26 -8.45
CA HIS A 143 -8.20 -34.92 -7.05
C HIS A 143 -6.70 -35.03 -6.71
N ASP A 144 -5.87 -35.44 -7.67
CA ASP A 144 -4.43 -35.50 -7.51
C ASP A 144 -3.78 -34.12 -7.60
N VAL A 145 -2.69 -33.92 -6.86
CA VAL A 145 -1.99 -32.63 -6.78
C VAL A 145 -1.51 -32.11 -8.14
N PRO A 146 -0.97 -32.94 -9.07
CA PRO A 146 -0.63 -32.49 -10.42
C PRO A 146 -1.83 -31.91 -11.19
N SER A 147 -2.97 -32.60 -11.20
CA SER A 147 -4.20 -32.10 -11.86
C SER A 147 -4.68 -30.78 -11.24
N LEU A 148 -4.66 -30.68 -9.92
CA LEU A 148 -5.03 -29.46 -9.20
C LEU A 148 -4.07 -28.29 -9.51
N LEU A 149 -2.76 -28.54 -9.59
CA LEU A 149 -1.78 -27.53 -9.99
C LEU A 149 -1.95 -27.10 -11.45
N ALA A 150 -2.25 -28.04 -12.35
CA ALA A 150 -2.51 -27.77 -13.75
C ALA A 150 -3.72 -26.85 -13.95
N ALA A 151 -4.74 -26.95 -13.09
CA ALA A 151 -5.88 -26.03 -13.09
C ALA A 151 -5.57 -24.70 -12.37
N PHE A 152 -4.88 -24.75 -11.22
CA PHE A 152 -4.62 -23.57 -10.39
C PHE A 152 -3.63 -22.59 -11.03
N LEU A 153 -2.49 -23.07 -11.57
CA LEU A 153 -1.41 -22.19 -12.05
C LEU A 153 -1.85 -21.27 -13.21
N PRO A 154 -2.58 -21.72 -14.25
CA PRO A 154 -3.07 -20.84 -15.30
C PRO A 154 -4.08 -19.81 -14.79
N LEU A 155 -5.01 -20.21 -13.92
CA LEU A 155 -6.01 -19.31 -13.34
C LEU A 155 -5.36 -18.27 -12.42
N SER A 156 -4.39 -18.70 -11.61
CA SER A 156 -3.58 -17.84 -10.76
C SER A 156 -2.81 -16.82 -11.60
N GLY A 157 -2.11 -17.27 -12.65
CA GLY A 157 -1.39 -16.41 -13.59
C GLY A 157 -2.30 -15.40 -14.29
N LEU A 158 -3.46 -15.84 -14.78
CA LEU A 158 -4.47 -14.97 -15.38
C LEU A 158 -4.96 -13.91 -14.40
N SER A 159 -5.20 -14.28 -13.14
CA SER A 159 -5.65 -13.33 -12.11
C SER A 159 -4.59 -12.26 -11.81
N LEU A 160 -3.31 -12.64 -11.74
CA LEU A 160 -2.19 -11.71 -11.53
C LEU A 160 -1.99 -10.82 -12.75
N TRP A 161 -2.12 -11.36 -13.95
CA TRP A 161 -2.05 -10.59 -15.19
C TRP A 161 -3.20 -9.58 -15.29
N ALA A 162 -4.45 -9.99 -15.01
CA ALA A 162 -5.60 -9.09 -15.01
C ALA A 162 -5.44 -7.98 -13.97
N LEU A 163 -4.89 -8.29 -12.80
CA LEU A 163 -4.58 -7.30 -11.77
C LEU A 163 -3.48 -6.34 -12.22
N HIS A 164 -2.43 -6.85 -12.88
CA HIS A 164 -1.38 -6.02 -13.45
C HIS A 164 -1.96 -5.01 -14.46
N GLN A 165 -2.79 -5.49 -15.40
CA GLN A 165 -3.49 -4.63 -16.37
C GLN A 165 -4.37 -3.58 -15.66
N SER A 166 -5.12 -4.00 -14.64
CA SER A 166 -5.93 -3.09 -13.81
C SER A 166 -5.07 -2.00 -13.17
N ASN A 167 -3.92 -2.35 -12.59
CA ASN A 167 -3.01 -1.39 -11.96
C ASN A 167 -2.35 -0.43 -12.96
N CYS A 168 -2.10 -0.87 -14.20
CA CYS A 168 -1.55 -0.01 -15.26
C CYS A 168 -2.51 1.12 -15.66
N VAL A 169 -3.83 0.89 -15.57
CA VAL A 169 -4.86 1.87 -15.96
C VAL A 169 -5.24 2.81 -14.82
N VAL A 170 -5.02 2.41 -13.56
CA VAL A 170 -5.34 3.27 -12.41
C VAL A 170 -4.46 4.52 -12.41
N VAL A 171 -5.08 5.70 -12.39
CA VAL A 171 -4.40 6.99 -12.21
C VAL A 171 -4.57 7.43 -10.77
N THR A 172 -3.46 7.62 -10.06
CA THR A 172 -3.44 8.09 -8.66
C THR A 172 -2.95 9.53 -8.61
N ARG A 173 -3.69 10.38 -7.89
CA ARG A 173 -3.38 11.81 -7.74
C ARG A 173 -2.53 12.16 -6.51
N THR A 174 -2.19 11.15 -5.70
CA THR A 174 -1.27 11.32 -4.57
C THR A 174 0.17 11.34 -5.06
N LEU A 175 1.08 12.02 -4.33
CA LEU A 175 2.50 12.06 -4.67
C LEU A 175 3.26 11.09 -3.77
N ASN A 176 3.73 9.99 -4.35
CA ASN A 176 4.71 9.11 -3.71
C ASN A 176 6.13 9.45 -4.21
N ALA A 177 7.13 8.77 -3.68
CA ALA A 177 8.54 9.03 -4.01
C ALA A 177 8.82 8.92 -5.51
N GLN A 178 8.27 7.88 -6.14
CA GLN A 178 8.47 7.67 -7.57
C GLN A 178 7.81 8.73 -8.44
N ARG A 179 6.54 9.06 -8.16
CA ARG A 179 5.81 10.08 -8.93
C ARG A 179 6.47 11.44 -8.77
N LEU A 180 6.91 11.77 -7.57
CA LEU A 180 7.58 13.03 -7.30
C LEU A 180 8.92 13.13 -8.03
N ASP A 181 9.74 12.07 -8.02
CA ASP A 181 10.99 12.05 -8.81
C ASP A 181 10.73 12.23 -10.31
N LEU A 182 9.69 11.60 -10.86
CA LEU A 182 9.33 11.74 -12.27
C LEU A 182 8.85 13.17 -12.59
N VAL A 183 8.00 13.74 -11.74
CA VAL A 183 7.51 15.13 -11.86
C VAL A 183 8.67 16.12 -11.82
N LEU A 184 9.61 15.95 -10.87
CA LEU A 184 10.77 16.81 -10.70
C LEU A 184 11.75 16.69 -11.87
N ALA A 185 11.96 15.49 -12.41
CA ALA A 185 12.80 15.27 -13.59
C ALA A 185 12.25 15.98 -14.84
N ASP A 186 10.93 15.88 -15.06
CA ASP A 186 10.26 16.57 -16.16
C ASP A 186 10.28 18.08 -15.99
N PHE A 187 10.05 18.57 -14.76
CA PHE A 187 10.10 19.99 -14.43
C PHE A 187 11.51 20.58 -14.63
N ALA A 188 12.56 19.86 -14.24
CA ALA A 188 13.95 20.29 -14.46
C ALA A 188 14.26 20.54 -15.94
N THR A 189 13.64 19.74 -16.83
CA THR A 189 13.90 19.80 -18.28
C THR A 189 12.98 20.78 -19.00
N THR A 190 11.68 20.78 -18.66
CA THR A 190 10.63 21.48 -19.43
C THR A 190 10.11 22.73 -18.74
N ARG A 191 10.41 22.93 -17.45
CA ARG A 191 9.81 23.96 -16.58
C ARG A 191 8.28 23.89 -16.54
N SER A 192 7.72 22.72 -16.80
CA SER A 192 6.29 22.41 -16.73
C SER A 192 6.06 21.20 -15.84
N VAL A 193 4.93 21.18 -15.11
CA VAL A 193 4.57 20.04 -14.27
C VAL A 193 3.66 19.09 -15.05
N PRO A 194 4.04 17.80 -15.20
CA PRO A 194 3.22 16.80 -15.88
C PRO A 194 1.96 16.46 -15.07
N THR A 195 0.86 16.12 -15.75
CA THR A 195 -0.39 15.70 -15.09
C THR A 195 -0.32 14.25 -14.60
N PRO A 196 -1.15 13.84 -13.63
CA PRO A 196 -1.19 12.45 -13.14
C PRO A 196 -1.34 11.39 -14.24
N GLU A 197 -2.11 11.68 -15.29
CA GLU A 197 -2.36 10.78 -16.42
C GLU A 197 -1.10 10.53 -17.26
N THR A 198 -0.22 11.54 -17.36
CA THR A 198 1.05 11.41 -18.09
C THR A 198 2.11 10.64 -17.30
N ILE A 199 2.06 10.71 -15.96
CA ILE A 199 2.97 10.00 -15.06
C ILE A 199 2.54 8.56 -14.82
N ALA A 200 1.24 8.27 -14.73
CA ALA A 200 0.70 6.95 -14.46
C ALA A 200 1.31 5.78 -15.27
N PRO A 201 1.51 5.89 -16.61
CA PRO A 201 2.10 4.81 -17.41
C PRO A 201 3.61 4.62 -17.19
N ARG A 202 4.29 5.61 -16.58
CA ARG A 202 5.75 5.55 -16.28
C ARG A 202 6.04 4.96 -14.91
N GLU A 203 5.02 4.78 -14.06
CA GLU A 203 5.15 4.18 -12.73
C GLU A 203 5.60 2.71 -12.81
N ARG A 204 6.42 2.29 -11.84
CA ARG A 204 6.92 0.93 -11.72
C ARG A 204 6.50 0.39 -10.36
N PHE A 205 5.50 -0.48 -10.34
CA PHE A 205 4.94 -1.00 -9.09
C PHE A 205 5.28 -2.47 -8.82
N LEU A 206 6.01 -3.15 -9.71
CA LEU A 206 6.40 -4.56 -9.51
C LEU A 206 7.56 -4.74 -8.53
N GLY A 207 8.40 -3.73 -8.34
CA GLY A 207 9.56 -3.75 -7.46
C GLY A 207 9.53 -2.61 -6.45
N ALA A 208 10.39 -2.70 -5.43
CA ALA A 208 10.65 -1.56 -4.57
C ALA A 208 11.32 -0.44 -5.39
N TYR A 209 10.80 0.77 -5.28
CA TYR A 209 11.40 1.94 -5.90
C TYR A 209 12.32 2.63 -4.89
N ARG A 210 13.53 2.97 -5.30
CA ARG A 210 14.46 3.76 -4.48
C ARG A 210 14.52 5.16 -5.06
N SER A 211 14.09 6.14 -4.27
CA SER A 211 14.10 7.55 -4.70
C SER A 211 15.51 8.07 -4.90
N LEU A 212 15.63 9.04 -5.79
CA LEU A 212 16.85 9.84 -5.99
C LEU A 212 17.12 10.77 -4.79
N VAL A 213 16.07 11.14 -4.06
CA VAL A 213 16.16 11.94 -2.83
C VAL A 213 16.06 11.00 -1.63
N CYS A 214 17.09 11.01 -0.78
CA CYS A 214 17.11 10.25 0.45
C CYS A 214 16.33 10.99 1.54
N VAL A 215 15.32 10.35 2.10
CA VAL A 215 14.56 10.85 3.25
C VAL A 215 15.27 10.51 4.53
N ASN A 216 15.46 11.52 5.37
CA ASN A 216 15.97 11.40 6.73
C ASN A 216 17.25 10.55 6.88
N PRO A 217 18.30 10.75 6.06
CA PRO A 217 19.58 10.13 6.31
C PRO A 217 20.19 10.65 7.62
N PRO A 218 21.20 9.97 8.22
CA PRO A 218 21.91 10.51 9.38
C PRO A 218 22.41 11.94 9.12
N LEU A 219 22.15 12.86 10.06
CA LEU A 219 22.59 14.25 9.97
C LEU A 219 24.13 14.29 10.04
N THR A 220 24.75 14.52 8.89
CA THR A 220 26.16 14.90 8.78
C THR A 220 26.23 16.43 8.67
N GLY A 221 27.32 17.05 9.11
CA GLY A 221 27.50 18.50 8.97
C GLY A 221 27.47 18.92 7.51
N GLU A 222 26.30 19.33 7.02
CA GLU A 222 26.08 19.73 5.63
C GLU A 222 26.03 21.24 5.49
N SER A 223 27.00 21.79 4.77
CA SER A 223 27.16 23.22 4.52
C SER A 223 26.09 23.82 3.60
N ASP A 224 25.49 23.01 2.73
CA ASP A 224 24.54 23.46 1.70
C ASP A 224 23.08 23.20 2.07
N ALA A 225 22.81 22.91 3.35
CA ALA A 225 21.47 22.60 3.83
C ALA A 225 20.63 23.89 3.99
N THR A 226 19.41 23.87 3.47
CA THR A 226 18.47 24.99 3.48
C THR A 226 17.21 24.62 4.24
N TRP A 227 16.83 25.46 5.21
CA TRP A 227 15.57 25.31 5.93
C TRP A 227 14.40 25.78 5.08
N VAL A 228 13.37 24.94 4.98
CA VAL A 228 12.08 25.29 4.39
C VAL A 228 11.25 26.07 5.42
N ARG A 229 10.30 26.88 4.93
CA ARG A 229 9.33 27.62 5.76
C ARG A 229 8.83 26.76 6.92
N GLY A 230 8.78 27.36 8.12
CA GLY A 230 8.34 26.69 9.34
C GLY A 230 9.41 25.87 10.06
N GLY A 231 10.63 25.74 9.52
CA GLY A 231 11.77 25.13 10.23
C GLY A 231 11.59 23.65 10.56
N LYS A 232 10.63 22.97 9.91
CA LYS A 232 10.36 21.53 10.12
C LYS A 232 10.90 20.65 9.00
N VAL A 233 11.31 21.25 7.89
CA VAL A 233 11.91 20.53 6.76
C VAL A 233 13.26 21.18 6.43
N LEU A 234 14.30 20.35 6.37
CA LEU A 234 15.64 20.75 5.95
C LEU A 234 15.93 20.03 4.64
N ALA A 235 16.44 20.74 3.65
CA ALA A 235 16.76 20.18 2.34
C ALA A 235 18.21 20.42 1.99
N ALA A 236 18.85 19.41 1.42
CA ALA A 236 20.18 19.50 0.87
C ALA A 236 20.25 18.65 -0.42
N PRO A 237 21.30 18.80 -1.24
CA PRO A 237 21.36 18.10 -2.53
C PRO A 237 21.25 16.57 -2.36
N GLY A 238 20.18 15.99 -2.89
CA GLY A 238 19.87 14.56 -2.80
C GLY A 238 19.35 14.07 -1.44
N LYS A 239 19.06 14.98 -0.49
CA LYS A 239 18.65 14.62 0.88
C LYS A 239 17.59 15.58 1.42
N VAL A 240 16.60 15.04 2.09
CA VAL A 240 15.58 15.84 2.77
C VAL A 240 15.35 15.28 4.17
N TRP A 241 15.31 16.16 5.16
CA TRP A 241 14.92 15.82 6.52
C TRP A 241 13.56 16.42 6.81
N VAL A 242 12.65 15.59 7.32
CA VAL A 242 11.26 15.94 7.59
C VAL A 242 10.98 15.64 9.05
N ALA A 243 10.75 16.69 9.84
CA ALA A 243 10.36 16.57 11.24
C ALA A 243 8.87 16.20 11.38
N ALA A 244 8.52 15.63 12.54
CA ALA A 244 7.13 15.28 12.85
C ALA A 244 6.20 16.51 12.78
N GLY A 245 5.06 16.35 12.09
CA GLY A 245 4.08 17.42 11.92
C GLY A 245 4.51 18.52 10.94
N ALA A 246 5.41 18.23 10.00
CA ALA A 246 5.62 19.04 8.80
C ALA A 246 4.36 19.01 7.92
N GLU A 247 4.02 20.15 7.31
CA GLU A 247 2.91 20.22 6.37
C GLU A 247 3.31 19.63 5.02
N ASP A 248 2.38 19.02 4.29
CA ASP A 248 2.70 18.33 3.04
C ASP A 248 3.30 19.25 1.98
N GLU A 249 2.93 20.53 1.96
CA GLU A 249 3.54 21.50 1.08
C GLU A 249 5.01 21.79 1.45
N ASP A 250 5.35 21.83 2.73
CA ASP A 250 6.73 22.02 3.19
C ASP A 250 7.59 20.80 2.82
N VAL A 251 7.01 19.61 2.89
CA VAL A 251 7.64 18.38 2.39
C VAL A 251 7.90 18.51 0.88
N LEU A 252 6.90 18.95 0.11
CA LEU A 252 7.03 19.15 -1.34
C LEU A 252 8.14 20.17 -1.69
N ARG A 253 8.20 21.30 -0.97
CA ARG A 253 9.27 22.31 -1.11
C ARG A 253 10.64 21.72 -0.80
N GLY A 254 10.76 20.95 0.29
CA GLY A 254 12.01 20.31 0.68
C GLY A 254 12.50 19.31 -0.37
N TYR A 255 11.59 18.51 -0.92
CA TYR A 255 11.89 17.60 -2.03
C TYR A 255 12.37 18.33 -3.27
N TYR A 256 11.71 19.43 -3.65
CA TYR A 256 12.12 20.24 -4.78
C TYR A 256 13.56 20.77 -4.61
N LEU A 257 13.86 21.34 -3.44
CA LEU A 257 15.20 21.86 -3.11
C LEU A 257 16.27 20.76 -3.03
N ALA A 258 15.89 19.55 -2.65
CA ALA A 258 16.78 18.39 -2.63
C ALA A 258 17.01 17.78 -4.02
N SER A 259 16.14 18.07 -4.99
CA SER A 259 16.18 17.46 -6.32
C SER A 259 17.18 18.13 -7.28
N ALA A 260 17.40 17.51 -8.44
CA ALA A 260 18.17 18.12 -9.52
C ALA A 260 17.52 19.39 -10.11
N ALA A 261 16.22 19.62 -9.87
CA ALA A 261 15.49 20.80 -10.33
C ALA A 261 15.74 22.04 -9.46
N ARG A 262 16.52 21.92 -8.37
CA ARG A 262 16.75 22.95 -7.35
C ARG A 262 16.99 24.34 -7.94
N ASP A 263 16.05 25.23 -7.71
CA ASP A 263 16.11 26.64 -8.09
C ASP A 263 15.21 27.39 -7.10
N ALA A 264 15.81 28.01 -6.08
CA ALA A 264 15.09 28.57 -4.95
C ALA A 264 14.04 29.62 -5.36
N GLU A 265 14.23 30.29 -6.49
CA GLU A 265 13.28 31.28 -7.02
C GLU A 265 12.03 30.63 -7.65
N GLN A 266 12.13 29.36 -8.05
CA GLN A 266 11.06 28.65 -8.75
C GLN A 266 10.27 27.69 -7.86
N VAL A 267 10.65 27.53 -6.59
CA VAL A 267 9.99 26.59 -5.66
C VAL A 267 8.50 26.87 -5.48
N GLU A 268 8.12 28.14 -5.29
CA GLU A 268 6.71 28.50 -5.11
C GLU A 268 5.91 28.32 -6.41
N LYS A 269 6.53 28.61 -7.55
CA LYS A 269 5.92 28.37 -8.85
C LYS A 269 5.70 26.88 -9.09
N PHE A 270 6.67 26.04 -8.71
CA PHE A 270 6.55 24.58 -8.81
C PHE A 270 5.39 24.07 -7.95
N VAL A 271 5.29 24.47 -6.68
CA VAL A 271 4.21 24.05 -5.77
C VAL A 271 2.83 24.45 -6.34
N ALA A 272 2.70 25.68 -6.85
CA ALA A 272 1.45 26.13 -7.49
C ALA A 272 1.11 25.28 -8.74
N MET A 273 2.10 25.03 -9.62
CA MET A 273 1.91 24.23 -10.83
C MET A 273 1.56 22.77 -10.54
N VAL A 274 2.06 22.20 -9.44
CA VAL A 274 1.68 20.85 -8.98
C VAL A 274 0.18 20.79 -8.67
N MET A 275 -0.35 21.80 -7.99
CA MET A 275 -1.78 21.89 -7.68
C MET A 275 -2.63 22.13 -8.93
N GLU A 276 -2.20 23.02 -9.81
CA GLU A 276 -2.88 23.30 -11.09
C GLU A 276 -2.92 22.07 -12.01
N ALA A 277 -1.86 21.26 -12.01
CA ALA A 277 -1.79 20.01 -12.78
C ALA A 277 -2.69 18.89 -12.24
N GLY A 278 -3.40 19.11 -11.12
CA GLY A 278 -4.37 18.17 -10.56
C GLY A 278 -3.79 17.16 -9.57
N TRP A 279 -2.58 17.39 -9.06
CA TRP A 279 -2.03 16.63 -7.94
C TRP A 279 -2.62 17.13 -6.62
N HIS A 280 -2.86 16.23 -5.67
CA HIS A 280 -3.26 16.62 -4.32
C HIS A 280 -2.01 16.85 -3.47
N ALA A 281 -1.65 18.12 -3.21
CA ALA A 281 -0.50 18.43 -2.36
C ALA A 281 -0.69 17.94 -0.91
N HIS A 282 -1.92 17.82 -0.40
CA HIS A 282 -2.21 17.24 0.93
C HIS A 282 -2.02 15.71 1.02
N CYS A 283 -1.35 15.11 0.03
CA CYS A 283 -1.14 13.66 -0.07
C CYS A 283 0.28 13.35 -0.57
N VAL A 284 1.28 14.05 -0.03
CA VAL A 284 2.71 13.78 -0.26
C VAL A 284 3.14 12.65 0.69
N HIS A 285 2.81 11.42 0.30
CA HIS A 285 3.18 10.20 1.05
C HIS A 285 4.57 9.72 0.65
N VAL A 286 5.57 10.58 0.76
CA VAL A 286 6.92 10.18 0.42
C VAL A 286 7.55 9.48 1.60
N ASP A 287 7.60 8.14 1.51
CA ASP A 287 8.12 7.17 2.49
C ASP A 287 8.67 7.84 3.75
N GLN A 288 7.74 8.34 4.57
CA GLN A 288 8.04 9.05 5.79
C GLN A 288 8.44 7.95 6.78
N ASP A 289 9.68 7.51 6.71
CA ASP A 289 10.21 6.61 7.72
C ASP A 289 10.14 7.38 9.05
N ARG A 290 9.08 7.16 9.84
CA ARG A 290 8.76 7.93 11.06
C ARG A 290 9.78 7.76 12.18
N ASN A 291 10.78 6.91 11.99
CA ASN A 291 11.98 6.87 12.85
C ASN A 291 12.98 7.99 12.53
N ALA A 292 12.67 8.81 11.54
CA ALA A 292 13.37 10.01 11.15
C ALA A 292 13.43 11.08 12.25
N VAL A 293 14.65 11.21 12.80
CA VAL A 293 15.25 12.41 13.40
C VAL A 293 14.25 13.44 13.96
N GLN A 294 14.09 13.45 15.29
CA GLN A 294 13.66 14.66 15.99
C GLN A 294 14.75 15.71 15.79
N VAL A 295 14.61 16.56 14.77
CA VAL A 295 15.37 17.79 14.76
C VAL A 295 14.75 18.66 15.85
N VAL A 296 15.40 18.67 17.02
CA VAL A 296 15.09 19.63 18.07
C VAL A 296 15.47 20.98 17.50
N VAL A 297 14.48 21.69 16.95
CA VAL A 297 14.60 23.12 16.71
C VAL A 297 14.57 23.73 18.10
N ASP A 298 15.73 24.11 18.64
CA ASP A 298 15.79 24.94 19.84
C ASP A 298 15.11 26.27 19.50
N ALA A 299 13.83 26.36 19.84
CA ALA A 299 13.05 27.57 19.81
C ALA A 299 13.43 28.44 21.01
N ASP A 300 14.69 28.85 21.11
CA ASP A 300 15.16 29.86 22.08
C ASP A 300 16.46 30.51 21.58
N ALA A 301 16.38 31.13 20.40
CA ALA A 301 17.32 32.17 19.98
C ALA A 301 16.58 33.50 19.82
N ASN A 302 15.68 33.82 20.75
CA ASN A 302 15.15 35.17 20.87
C ASN A 302 16.00 35.91 21.90
N GLY A 303 16.77 36.89 21.39
CA GLY A 303 17.79 37.60 22.15
C GLY A 303 17.29 38.14 23.49
N LYS A 304 17.93 37.68 24.56
CA LYS A 304 18.23 38.54 25.71
C LYS A 304 19.67 38.28 26.12
N ASP A 305 20.50 39.19 25.64
CA ASP A 305 21.74 39.58 26.30
C ASP A 305 21.40 39.94 27.76
N THR A 306 21.63 39.02 28.69
CA THR A 306 21.78 39.37 30.11
C THR A 306 23.18 38.96 30.50
N GLY A 307 24.08 39.92 30.34
CA GLY A 307 25.40 39.85 30.91
C GLY A 307 25.38 39.75 32.44
N ALA A 308 26.59 39.50 32.93
CA ALA A 308 27.07 39.75 34.27
C ALA A 308 26.69 38.76 35.39
N THR A 309 27.75 38.07 35.80
CA THR A 309 28.26 37.91 37.17
C THR A 309 27.78 36.76 38.06
N ARG A 310 28.78 35.90 38.30
CA ARG A 310 29.10 35.01 39.44
C ARG A 310 28.37 33.68 39.55
#